data_AF-A0A7J7MGG8-F1
#
_entry.id   AF-A0A7J7MGG8-F1
#
_cell.length_a   1.000
_cell.length_b   1.000
_cell.length_c   1.000
_cell.angle_alpha   90.00
_cell.angle_beta   90.00
_cell.angle_gamma   90.00
#
_symmetry.space_group_name_H-M   'P 1'
#
loop_
_entity.id
_entity.type
_entity.pdbx_description
1 polymer ?
#
loop_
_entity_poly.entity_id
_entity_poly.type
_entity_poly.pdbx_seq_one_letter_code
_entity_poly.pdbx_strand_id
1 'polypeptide(L)'
;MPPDNSGAESPRRKLGLLRDQFQLVKRKDCDRYEIVPIQDPLSFEKGFFVVICACQLLAQKNDGIILVGVAGPSGARKTVFIEKVLNFMPSIAVISMDNYNDASRIIDGNFDDPRLTEL
;
A
#
# COMPACT_ATOMS: atom_id res chain seq x y z
N MET A 1 -29.70 37.29 -31.53
CA MET A 1 -29.83 35.92 -30.99
C MET A 1 -28.44 35.33 -30.84
N PRO A 2 -27.90 35.19 -29.62
CA PRO A 2 -26.81 34.26 -29.33
C PRO A 2 -27.36 32.99 -28.64
N PRO A 3 -26.91 31.78 -28.97
CA PRO A 3 -27.25 30.59 -28.21
C PRO A 3 -26.23 30.33 -27.08
N ASP A 4 -26.79 30.20 -25.87
CA ASP A 4 -26.51 29.21 -24.83
C ASP A 4 -25.05 28.89 -24.47
N ASN A 5 -24.60 29.58 -23.42
CA ASN A 5 -23.47 29.18 -22.59
C ASN A 5 -23.89 27.94 -21.77
N SER A 6 -23.63 26.75 -22.34
CA SER A 6 -23.83 25.46 -21.68
C SER A 6 -23.04 25.44 -20.38
N GLY A 7 -23.77 25.48 -19.25
CA GLY A 7 -23.21 25.29 -17.92
C GLY A 7 -22.40 24.01 -17.89
N ALA A 8 -21.08 24.16 -17.77
CA ALA A 8 -20.19 23.08 -17.40
C ALA A 8 -20.59 22.64 -15.99
N GLU A 9 -21.46 21.64 -15.91
CA GLU A 9 -21.79 20.95 -14.68
C GLU A 9 -20.51 20.23 -14.21
N SER A 10 -19.78 20.90 -13.33
CA SER A 10 -18.70 20.27 -12.58
C SER A 10 -19.26 19.01 -11.93
N PRO A 11 -18.65 17.83 -12.08
CA PRO A 11 -19.11 16.64 -11.39
C PRO A 11 -19.06 16.95 -9.90
N ARG A 12 -20.23 17.07 -9.27
CA ARG A 12 -20.36 17.29 -7.83
C ARG A 12 -19.58 16.18 -7.15
N ARG A 13 -18.39 16.52 -6.65
CA ARG A 13 -17.54 15.64 -5.84
C ARG A 13 -18.39 15.26 -4.64
N LYS A 14 -18.99 14.07 -4.67
CA LYS A 14 -19.63 13.48 -3.51
C LYS A 14 -18.53 13.33 -2.47
N LEU A 15 -18.44 14.26 -1.53
CA LEU A 15 -17.71 14.09 -0.28
C LEU A 15 -18.48 13.02 0.52
N GLY A 16 -18.37 11.77 0.10
CA GLY A 16 -18.73 10.63 0.94
C GLY A 16 -17.82 10.60 2.17
N LEU A 17 -18.26 9.92 3.23
CA LEU A 17 -17.39 9.64 4.36
C LEU A 17 -16.13 8.91 3.88
N LEU A 18 -15.03 8.99 4.62
CA LEU A 18 -13.77 8.28 4.27
C LEU A 18 -14.00 6.77 4.01
N ARG A 19 -14.99 6.18 4.69
CA ARG A 19 -15.41 4.78 4.47
C ARG A 19 -15.96 4.52 3.05
N ASP A 20 -16.60 5.53 2.44
CA ASP A 20 -17.21 5.43 1.12
C ASP A 20 -16.15 5.50 0.00
N GLN A 21 -14.89 5.84 0.34
CA GLN A 21 -13.76 5.81 -0.59
C GLN A 21 -13.17 4.40 -0.76
N PHE A 22 -13.50 3.46 0.13
CA PHE A 22 -13.07 2.07 -0.02
C PHE A 22 -14.01 1.31 -0.92
N GLN A 23 -13.63 1.19 -2.19
CA GLN A 23 -14.28 0.26 -3.09
C GLN A 23 -13.51 -1.05 -3.07
N LEU A 24 -14.08 -2.07 -2.42
CA LEU A 24 -13.55 -3.43 -2.44
C LEU A 24 -14.14 -4.18 -3.64
N VAL A 25 -13.29 -4.76 -4.47
CA VAL A 25 -13.69 -5.50 -5.67
C VAL A 25 -13.10 -6.91 -5.66
N LYS A 26 -13.85 -7.89 -6.17
CA LYS A 26 -13.35 -9.26 -6.33
C LYS A 26 -12.46 -9.33 -7.56
N ARG A 27 -11.28 -9.95 -7.43
CA ARG A 27 -10.38 -10.17 -8.58
C ARG A 27 -11.04 -11.15 -9.54
N LYS A 28 -10.84 -10.93 -10.85
CA LYS A 28 -11.49 -11.74 -11.90
C LYS A 28 -11.03 -13.20 -11.89
N ASP A 29 -9.77 -13.42 -11.51
CA ASP A 29 -9.09 -14.71 -11.72
C ASP A 29 -8.86 -15.50 -10.42
N CYS A 30 -9.29 -14.98 -9.26
CA CYS A 30 -9.17 -15.69 -7.99
C CYS A 30 -10.24 -15.25 -6.97
N ASP A 31 -10.42 -16.04 -5.91
CA ASP A 31 -11.39 -15.76 -4.84
C ASP A 31 -10.90 -14.70 -3.83
N ARG A 32 -10.02 -13.79 -4.26
CA ARG A 32 -9.50 -12.71 -3.43
C ARG A 32 -10.08 -11.37 -3.84
N TYR A 33 -10.16 -10.49 -2.87
CA TYR A 33 -10.60 -9.12 -3.01
C TYR A 33 -9.42 -8.15 -3.01
N GLU A 34 -9.58 -7.01 -3.69
CA GLU A 34 -8.61 -5.91 -3.73
C GLU A 34 -9.32 -4.56 -3.50
N ILE A 35 -8.55 -3.60 -3.01
CA ILE A 35 -9.02 -2.22 -2.82
C ILE A 35 -8.73 -1.45 -4.12
N VAL A 36 -9.75 -0.79 -4.67
CA VAL A 36 -9.59 0.07 -5.83
C VAL A 36 -8.64 1.24 -5.49
N PRO A 37 -7.72 1.62 -6.40
CA PRO A 37 -6.82 2.74 -6.16
C PRO A 37 -7.56 4.06 -5.88
N ILE A 38 -7.14 4.74 -4.81
CA ILE A 38 -7.59 6.10 -4.50
C ILE A 38 -6.71 7.07 -5.29
N GLN A 39 -7.29 7.81 -6.24
CA GLN A 39 -6.54 8.76 -7.07
C GLN A 39 -6.31 10.11 -6.39
N ASP A 40 -7.16 10.48 -5.44
CA ASP A 40 -7.06 11.75 -4.75
C ASP A 40 -5.91 11.73 -3.72
N PRO A 41 -5.06 12.77 -3.68
CA PRO A 41 -4.02 12.86 -2.67
C PRO A 41 -4.64 12.96 -1.27
N LEU A 42 -4.14 12.15 -0.35
CA LEU A 42 -4.59 12.12 1.03
C LEU A 42 -3.62 12.89 1.93
N SER A 43 -4.16 13.56 2.96
CA SER A 43 -3.32 14.05 4.05
C SER A 43 -2.73 12.87 4.83
N PHE A 44 -1.67 13.11 5.59
CA PHE A 44 -0.99 12.07 6.36
C PHE A 44 -1.96 11.29 7.27
N GLU A 45 -2.81 11.99 8.03
CA GLU A 45 -3.80 11.38 8.92
C GLU A 45 -4.89 10.62 8.16
N LYS A 46 -5.35 11.14 7.03
CA LYS A 46 -6.33 10.45 6.18
C LYS A 46 -5.72 9.18 5.58
N GLY A 47 -4.48 9.25 5.11
CA GLY A 47 -3.74 8.08 4.59
C GLY A 47 -3.54 7.02 5.68
N PHE A 48 -3.23 7.43 6.91
CA PHE A 48 -3.09 6.52 8.04
C PHE A 48 -4.40 5.77 8.30
N PHE A 49 -5.51 6.50 8.49
CA PHE A 49 -6.83 5.91 8.66
C PHE A 49 -7.16 4.98 7.48
N VAL A 50 -6.82 5.40 6.26
CA VAL A 50 -7.15 4.66 5.07
C VAL A 50 -6.44 3.30 5.03
N VAL A 51 -5.15 3.26 5.38
CA VAL A 51 -4.38 2.00 5.41
C VAL A 51 -4.95 1.03 6.45
N ILE A 52 -5.27 1.50 7.65
CA ILE A 52 -5.85 0.66 8.69
C ILE A 52 -7.15 0.01 8.22
N CYS A 53 -8.08 0.82 7.68
CA CYS A 53 -9.37 0.31 7.24
C CYS A 53 -9.24 -0.64 6.03
N ALA A 54 -8.35 -0.35 5.07
CA ALA A 54 -8.07 -1.27 3.95
C ALA A 54 -7.58 -2.63 4.45
N CYS A 55 -6.59 -2.65 5.36
CA CYS A 55 -6.06 -3.88 5.92
C CYS A 55 -7.13 -4.69 6.63
N GLN A 56 -7.95 -4.04 7.47
CA GLN A 56 -9.05 -4.70 8.18
C GLN A 56 -10.10 -5.28 7.23
N LEU A 57 -10.47 -4.52 6.19
CA LEU A 57 -11.48 -4.96 5.22
C LEU A 57 -10.96 -6.14 4.36
N LEU A 58 -9.69 -6.09 3.95
CA LEU A 58 -9.04 -7.18 3.22
C LEU A 58 -8.93 -8.43 4.08
N ALA A 59 -8.55 -8.29 5.36
CA ALA A 59 -8.41 -9.42 6.28
C ALA A 59 -9.75 -10.11 6.59
N GLN A 60 -10.88 -9.42 6.43
CA GLN A 60 -12.22 -10.02 6.57
C GLN A 60 -12.67 -10.83 5.35
N LYS A 61 -12.02 -10.64 4.19
CA LYS A 61 -12.46 -11.19 2.90
C LYS A 61 -11.46 -12.11 2.26
N ASN A 62 -10.19 -11.99 2.64
CA ASN A 62 -9.10 -12.77 2.09
C ASN A 62 -8.44 -13.58 3.20
N ASP A 63 -8.28 -14.86 2.96
CA ASP A 63 -7.43 -15.72 3.79
C ASP A 63 -5.94 -15.57 3.41
N GLY A 64 -5.09 -15.66 4.43
CA GLY A 64 -3.63 -15.64 4.29
C GLY A 64 -3.00 -14.28 4.61
N ILE A 65 -1.82 -14.04 4.03
CA ILE A 65 -0.99 -12.87 4.33
C ILE A 65 -1.36 -11.69 3.41
N ILE A 66 -1.53 -10.51 4.00
CA ILE A 66 -1.64 -9.23 3.30
C ILE A 66 -0.27 -8.55 3.38
N LEU A 67 0.32 -8.27 2.22
CA LEU A 67 1.56 -7.52 2.11
C LEU A 67 1.25 -6.07 1.69
N VAL A 68 1.76 -5.11 2.44
CA VAL A 68 1.58 -3.67 2.17
C VAL A 68 2.94 -3.04 1.88
N GLY A 69 3.10 -2.50 0.68
CA GLY A 69 4.28 -1.72 0.30
C GLY A 69 4.11 -0.26 0.68
N VAL A 70 5.12 0.34 1.32
CA VAL A 70 5.16 1.77 1.63
C VAL A 70 6.34 2.41 0.89
N ALA A 71 6.06 3.32 -0.03
CA ALA A 71 7.06 3.96 -0.87
C ALA A 71 6.89 5.49 -0.87
N GLY A 72 7.95 6.21 -1.22
CA GLY A 72 7.98 7.67 -1.28
C GLY A 72 9.40 8.24 -1.17
N PRO A 73 9.59 9.55 -1.40
CA PRO A 73 10.91 10.19 -1.32
C PRO A 73 11.49 10.17 0.10
N SER A 74 12.80 10.41 0.23
CA SER A 74 13.43 10.62 1.54
C SER A 74 12.79 11.82 2.26
N GLY A 75 12.65 11.74 3.58
CA GLY A 75 11.98 12.76 4.38
C GLY A 75 10.44 12.75 4.33
N ALA A 76 9.79 11.88 3.54
CA ALA A 76 8.33 11.77 3.46
C ALA A 76 7.63 11.20 4.72
N ARG A 77 8.38 10.97 5.80
CA ARG A 77 7.88 10.42 7.08
C ARG A 77 7.33 8.99 6.98
N LYS A 78 7.90 8.16 6.09
CA LYS A 78 7.54 6.74 5.94
C LYS A 78 7.72 5.96 7.25
N THR A 79 8.84 6.17 7.95
CA THR A 79 9.13 5.50 9.24
C THR A 79 8.08 5.85 10.30
N VAL A 80 7.81 7.14 10.50
CA VAL A 80 6.77 7.63 11.43
C VAL A 80 5.39 7.08 11.05
N PHE A 81 5.10 6.97 9.76
CA PHE A 81 3.86 6.38 9.28
C PHE A 81 3.75 4.90 9.68
N ILE A 82 4.79 4.11 9.43
CA ILE A 82 4.85 2.69 9.76
C ILE A 82 4.77 2.47 11.28
N GLU A 83 5.51 3.25 12.08
CA GLU A 83 5.44 3.21 13.54
C GLU A 83 4.02 3.47 14.06
N LYS A 84 3.33 4.46 13.49
CA LYS A 84 1.94 4.77 13.85
C LYS A 84 1.00 3.61 13.52
N VAL A 85 1.21 2.94 12.38
CA VAL A 85 0.46 1.74 11.99
C VAL A 85 0.76 0.58 12.93
N LEU A 86 2.02 0.32 13.28
CA LEU A 86 2.42 -0.73 14.21
C LEU A 86 1.84 -0.50 15.62
N ASN A 87 1.86 0.73 16.11
CA ASN A 87 1.28 1.09 17.41
C ASN A 87 -0.24 0.87 17.44
N PHE A 88 -0.93 1.04 16.32
CA PHE A 88 -2.37 0.82 16.22
C PHE A 88 -2.72 -0.66 15.95
N MET A 89 -1.90 -1.36 15.18
CA MET A 89 -2.06 -2.78 14.84
C MET A 89 -0.80 -3.56 15.25
N PRO A 90 -0.65 -3.93 16.53
CA PRO A 90 0.59 -4.53 17.04
C PRO A 90 0.87 -5.95 16.50
N SER A 91 -0.08 -6.58 15.83
CA SER A 91 0.06 -7.93 15.25
C SER A 91 0.69 -7.96 13.86
N ILE A 92 1.20 -6.84 13.34
CA ILE A 92 1.87 -6.78 12.02
C ILE A 92 3.39 -6.89 12.16
N ALA A 93 4.03 -7.53 11.19
CA ALA A 93 5.48 -7.52 11.04
C ALA A 93 5.91 -6.41 10.07
N VAL A 94 6.97 -5.68 10.43
CA VAL A 94 7.57 -4.65 9.58
C VAL A 94 8.87 -5.17 8.99
N ILE A 95 8.99 -5.14 7.67
CA ILE A 95 10.21 -5.50 6.95
C ILE A 95 10.77 -4.23 6.31
N SER A 96 11.91 -3.76 6.82
CA SER A 96 12.60 -2.61 6.25
C SER A 96 13.39 -3.04 5.01
N MET A 97 13.16 -2.37 3.87
CA MET A 97 13.94 -2.61 2.65
C MET A 97 15.35 -2.04 2.73
N ASP A 98 15.60 -1.07 3.63
CA ASP A 98 16.94 -0.52 3.86
C ASP A 98 17.90 -1.61 4.41
N ASN A 99 17.37 -2.62 5.12
CA ASN A 99 18.15 -3.74 5.65
C ASN A 99 18.72 -4.66 4.56
N TYR A 100 18.19 -4.60 3.33
CA TYR A 100 18.66 -5.41 2.19
C TYR A 100 19.66 -4.67 1.31
N ASN A 101 19.84 -3.37 1.52
CA ASN A 101 20.82 -2.55 0.80
C ASN A 101 22.20 -2.54 1.49
N ASP A 102 22.31 -3.12 2.68
CA ASP A 102 23.58 -3.21 3.40
C ASP A 102 24.45 -4.32 2.81
N ALA A 103 25.34 -3.92 1.90
CA ALA A 103 26.34 -4.81 1.29
C ALA A 103 27.27 -5.47 2.33
N SER A 104 27.33 -4.98 3.58
CA SER A 104 28.11 -5.64 4.65
C SER A 104 27.43 -6.90 5.23
N ARG A 105 26.15 -7.12 4.90
CA ARG A 105 25.42 -8.38 5.18
C ARG A 105 25.48 -9.39 4.05
N ILE A 106 26.18 -9.06 2.95
CA ILE A 106 26.60 -10.07 1.99
C ILE A 106 27.55 -10.99 2.76
N ILE A 107 27.06 -12.17 3.11
CA ILE A 107 27.92 -13.24 3.62
C ILE A 107 28.79 -13.64 2.44
N ASP A 108 30.01 -13.13 2.42
CA ASP A 108 31.10 -13.63 1.60
C ASP A 108 31.26 -15.12 1.93
N GLY A 109 30.66 -15.97 1.10
CA GLY A 109 30.40 -17.36 1.44
C GLY A 109 29.44 -18.08 0.48
N ASN A 110 28.69 -17.37 -0.37
CA ASN A 110 28.13 -17.98 -1.58
C ASN A 110 29.15 -17.94 -2.71
N PHE A 111 30.30 -18.59 -2.50
CA PHE A 111 31.07 -19.13 -3.60
C PHE A 111 30.33 -20.38 -4.07
N ASP A 112 29.37 -20.21 -4.98
CA ASP A 112 29.18 -21.22 -6.02
C ASP A 112 30.52 -21.24 -6.78
N ASP A 113 31.47 -22.05 -6.29
CA ASP A 113 32.67 -22.34 -7.05
C ASP A 113 32.29 -23.41 -8.09
N PRO A 114 32.15 -23.06 -9.39
CA PRO A 114 31.88 -24.05 -10.42
C PRO A 114 33.02 -25.08 -10.56
N ARG A 115 34.11 -24.96 -9.81
CA ARG A 115 35.24 -25.90 -9.81
C ARG A 115 35.06 -27.11 -8.88
N LEU A 116 33.96 -27.22 -8.12
CA LEU A 116 33.68 -28.38 -7.27
C LEU A 116 32.75 -29.44 -7.92
N THR A 117 32.42 -29.31 -9.20
CA THR A 117 31.67 -30.34 -9.95
C THR A 117 32.53 -31.23 -10.85
N GLU A 118 33.85 -31.07 -10.82
CA GLU A 118 34.74 -32.03 -11.49
C GLU A 118 35.70 -32.66 -10.49
N LEU A 119 35.25 -33.76 -9.87
CA LEU A 119 36.06 -34.91 -9.43
C LEU A 119 35.14 -36.12 -9.19
#